data_AF-A0A644VUK3-F1
#
_entry.id   AF-A0A644VUK3-F1
#
_cell.length_a   1.000
_cell.length_b   1.000
_cell.length_c   1.000
_cell.angle_alpha   90.00
_cell.angle_beta   90.00
_cell.angle_gamma   90.00
#
_symmetry.space_group_name_H-M   'P 1'
#
loop_
_entity.id
_entity.type
_entity.pdbx_description
1 polymer ?
#
loop_
_entity_poly.entity_id
_entity_poly.type
_entity_poly.pdbx_seq_one_letter_code
_entity_poly.pdbx_strand_id
1 'polypeptide(L)'
;MSGGVFISIESAINKFLASPEGKKRVEQEKKKALKEGRKFGQPEGATISKTDAEKAAQKMKNILLKHLATVNLQTIFPDDIVVGEPKIQSDGTISIDISFDSEAVKRPSLAPEKYDGVENIVVHLTHGWDANGSVHGYWESAGRMAWSRQSFVGDDFMQHAVEEFNSLKLGKAELNEKYL
;
A
#
# COMPACT_ATOMS: atom_id res chain seq x y z
N MET A 1 -56.87 32.46 -15.16
CA MET A 1 -55.89 31.40 -14.85
C MET A 1 -54.52 32.06 -14.85
N SER A 2 -53.88 32.20 -13.68
CA SER A 2 -52.55 32.81 -13.57
C SER A 2 -51.51 31.70 -13.65
N GLY A 3 -50.75 31.64 -14.74
CA GLY A 3 -49.67 30.68 -14.94
C GLY A 3 -48.42 31.16 -14.23
N GLY A 4 -48.10 30.55 -13.08
CA GLY A 4 -46.85 30.78 -12.37
C GLY A 4 -45.66 30.20 -13.13
N VAL A 5 -44.70 31.04 -13.50
CA VAL A 5 -43.42 30.61 -14.10
C VAL A 5 -42.56 29.99 -13.01
N PHE A 6 -42.37 28.68 -13.05
CA PHE A 6 -41.38 27.99 -12.22
C PHE A 6 -39.98 28.31 -12.77
N ILE A 7 -39.20 29.09 -12.02
CA ILE A 7 -37.78 29.28 -12.29
C ILE A 7 -37.04 28.10 -11.66
N SER A 8 -36.36 27.27 -12.47
CA SER A 8 -35.53 26.20 -11.94
C SER A 8 -34.36 26.78 -11.14
N ILE A 9 -33.96 26.09 -10.08
CA ILE A 9 -32.81 26.47 -9.25
C ILE A 9 -31.54 26.66 -10.12
N GLU A 10 -31.36 25.81 -11.13
CA GLU A 10 -30.28 25.94 -12.12
C GLU A 10 -30.33 27.25 -12.91
N SER A 11 -31.52 27.69 -13.32
CA SER A 11 -31.68 28.96 -14.04
C SER A 11 -31.36 30.16 -13.14
N ALA A 12 -31.78 30.12 -11.87
CA ALA A 12 -31.43 31.15 -10.89
C ALA A 12 -29.92 31.19 -10.60
N ILE A 13 -29.29 30.03 -10.46
CA ILE A 13 -27.83 29.90 -10.25
C ILE A 13 -27.07 30.43 -11.48
N ASN A 14 -27.44 30.00 -12.69
CA ASN A 14 -26.77 30.45 -13.91
C ASN A 14 -26.92 31.96 -14.13
N LYS A 15 -28.10 32.51 -13.84
CA LYS A 15 -28.35 33.96 -13.89
C LYS A 15 -27.51 34.71 -12.86
N PHE A 16 -27.36 34.18 -11.65
CA PHE A 16 -26.49 34.75 -10.63
C PHE A 16 -25.02 34.69 -11.04
N LEU A 17 -24.52 33.53 -11.49
CA LEU A 17 -23.14 33.35 -11.94
C LEU A 17 -22.77 34.21 -13.14
N ALA A 18 -23.73 34.53 -14.01
CA ALA A 18 -23.54 35.44 -15.14
C ALA A 18 -23.50 36.92 -14.73
N SER A 19 -24.06 37.29 -13.57
CA SER A 19 -24.14 38.68 -13.09
C SER A 19 -22.77 39.22 -12.65
N PRO A 20 -22.56 40.56 -12.67
CA PRO A 20 -21.32 41.18 -12.17
C PRO A 20 -21.03 40.83 -10.70
N GLU A 21 -22.09 40.76 -9.88
CA GLU A 21 -21.99 40.43 -8.46
C GLU A 21 -21.58 38.96 -8.26
N GLY A 22 -22.21 38.03 -8.98
CA GLY A 22 -21.86 36.61 -8.93
C GLY A 22 -20.42 36.35 -9.39
N LYS A 23 -19.98 36.99 -10.49
CA LYS A 23 -18.58 36.90 -10.96
C LYS A 23 -17.59 37.40 -9.91
N LYS A 24 -17.87 38.54 -9.29
CA LYS A 24 -17.02 39.12 -8.24
C LYS A 24 -16.93 38.20 -7.01
N ARG A 25 -18.04 37.60 -6.60
CA ARG A 25 -18.09 36.67 -5.47
C ARG A 25 -17.34 35.38 -5.78
N VAL A 26 -17.48 34.84 -6.99
CA VAL A 26 -16.70 33.68 -7.46
C VAL A 26 -15.21 33.99 -7.47
N GLU A 27 -14.81 35.18 -7.91
CA GLU A 27 -13.40 35.58 -7.93
C GLU A 27 -12.81 35.78 -6.52
N GLN A 28 -13.60 36.34 -5.60
CA GLN A 28 -13.23 36.47 -4.18
C GLN A 28 -13.04 35.10 -3.52
N GLU A 29 -13.98 34.18 -3.72
CA GLU A 29 -13.88 32.82 -3.20
C GLU A 29 -12.73 32.05 -3.86
N LYS A 30 -12.46 32.26 -5.17
CA LYS A 30 -11.26 31.72 -5.83
C LYS A 30 -9.97 32.20 -5.16
N LYS A 31 -9.86 33.50 -4.89
CA LYS A 31 -8.68 34.09 -4.22
C LYS A 31 -8.54 33.59 -2.78
N LYS A 32 -9.64 33.42 -2.06
CA LYS A 32 -9.67 32.85 -0.72
C LYS A 32 -9.25 31.38 -0.71
N ALA A 33 -9.81 30.57 -1.59
CA ALA A 33 -9.46 29.16 -1.76
C ALA A 33 -7.97 28.98 -2.11
N LEU A 34 -7.43 29.79 -3.02
CA LEU A 34 -6.00 29.78 -3.37
C LEU A 34 -5.10 30.16 -2.18
N LYS A 35 -5.48 31.17 -1.39
CA LYS A 35 -4.74 31.55 -0.16
C LYS A 35 -4.77 30.46 0.91
N GLU A 36 -5.86 29.70 0.96
CA GLU A 36 -6.06 28.58 1.89
C GLU A 36 -5.50 27.25 1.34
N GLY A 37 -4.81 27.27 0.20
CA GLY A 37 -4.19 26.08 -0.41
C GLY A 37 -5.17 25.12 -1.09
N ARG A 38 -6.44 25.50 -1.26
CA ARG A 38 -7.48 24.70 -1.92
C ARG A 38 -7.41 24.90 -3.45
N LYS A 39 -7.34 23.80 -4.22
CA LYS A 39 -7.46 23.84 -5.69
C LYS A 39 -8.92 23.69 -6.12
N PHE A 40 -9.35 24.51 -7.08
CA PHE A 40 -10.72 24.49 -7.61
C PHE A 40 -11.02 23.13 -8.25
N GLY A 41 -12.14 22.49 -7.86
CA GLY A 41 -12.54 21.17 -8.38
C GLY A 41 -12.22 19.97 -7.47
N GLN A 42 -11.63 20.19 -6.30
CA GLN A 42 -11.50 19.12 -5.29
C GLN A 42 -12.71 19.15 -4.34
N PRO A 43 -13.43 18.02 -4.18
CA PRO A 43 -14.51 17.92 -3.20
C PRO A 43 -13.96 18.14 -1.79
N GLU A 44 -14.75 18.81 -0.93
CA GLU A 44 -14.39 19.01 0.48
C GLU A 44 -14.40 17.67 1.21
N GLY A 45 -13.19 17.21 1.56
CA GLY A 45 -12.94 16.00 2.33
C GLY A 45 -11.45 15.67 2.19
N ALA A 46 -10.70 15.83 3.29
CA ALA A 46 -9.26 15.64 3.42
C ALA A 46 -8.57 15.16 2.13
N THR A 47 -8.08 16.10 1.31
CA THR A 47 -7.18 15.75 0.21
C THR A 47 -5.92 15.17 0.84
N ILE A 48 -5.86 13.83 0.93
CA ILE A 48 -4.65 13.11 1.32
C ILE A 48 -3.57 13.61 0.37
N SER A 49 -2.58 14.32 0.92
CA SER A 49 -1.48 14.80 0.11
C SER A 49 -0.65 13.61 -0.34
N LYS A 50 0.04 13.71 -1.48
CA LYS A 50 1.02 12.68 -1.88
C LYS A 50 2.02 12.37 -0.75
N THR A 51 2.40 13.42 -0.01
CA THR A 51 3.27 13.31 1.16
C THR A 51 2.65 12.49 2.30
N ASP A 52 1.35 12.58 2.55
CA ASP A 52 0.67 11.76 3.57
C ASP A 52 0.55 10.30 3.13
N ALA A 53 0.28 10.07 1.85
CA ALA A 53 0.28 8.73 1.27
C ALA A 53 1.69 8.09 1.35
N GLU A 54 2.75 8.84 1.03
CA GLU A 54 4.14 8.38 1.17
C GLU A 54 4.49 8.06 2.62
N LYS A 55 4.07 8.89 3.59
CA LYS A 55 4.27 8.60 5.02
C LYS A 55 3.54 7.34 5.45
N ALA A 56 2.30 7.13 4.98
CA ALA A 56 1.54 5.92 5.24
C ALA A 56 2.24 4.69 4.64
N ALA A 57 2.73 4.79 3.40
CA ALA A 57 3.48 3.71 2.75
C ALA A 57 4.76 3.37 3.53
N GLN A 58 5.50 4.37 4.03
CA GLN A 58 6.67 4.10 4.88
C GLN A 58 6.30 3.52 6.24
N LYS A 59 5.13 3.84 6.78
CA LYS A 59 4.64 3.18 7.99
C LYS A 59 4.38 1.69 7.71
N MET A 60 3.76 1.36 6.58
CA MET A 60 3.54 -0.03 6.18
C MET A 60 4.85 -0.79 5.96
N LYS A 61 5.84 -0.18 5.28
CA LYS A 61 7.20 -0.74 5.16
C LYS A 61 7.81 -1.11 6.52
N ASN A 62 7.71 -0.22 7.51
CA ASN A 62 8.26 -0.48 8.84
C ASN A 62 7.51 -1.58 9.59
N ILE A 63 6.18 -1.69 9.40
CA ILE A 63 5.38 -2.78 9.95
C ILE A 63 5.81 -4.11 9.33
N LEU A 64 5.98 -4.16 8.00
CA LEU A 64 6.49 -5.36 7.31
C LEU A 64 7.86 -5.80 7.86
N LEU A 65 8.81 -4.89 8.04
CA LEU A 65 10.13 -5.20 8.63
C LEU A 65 10.01 -5.83 10.02
N LYS A 66 9.13 -5.30 10.87
CA LYS A 66 8.87 -5.84 12.19
C LYS A 66 8.34 -7.27 12.12
N HIS A 67 7.37 -7.53 11.24
CA HIS A 67 6.78 -8.86 11.08
C HIS A 67 7.77 -9.87 10.45
N LEU A 68 8.61 -9.44 9.52
CA LEU A 68 9.69 -10.29 8.95
C LEU A 68 10.66 -10.80 10.03
N ALA A 69 10.96 -9.97 11.02
CA ALA A 69 11.79 -10.38 12.15
C ALA A 69 11.12 -11.48 13.01
N THR A 70 9.79 -11.47 13.12
CA THR A 70 9.06 -12.49 13.91
C THR A 70 9.13 -13.88 13.27
N VAL A 71 9.19 -13.96 11.94
CA VAL A 71 9.37 -15.21 11.18
C VAL A 71 10.85 -15.58 10.98
N ASN A 72 11.76 -14.90 11.70
CA ASN A 72 13.22 -15.06 11.61
C ASN A 72 13.83 -14.74 10.23
N LEU A 73 13.16 -13.93 9.40
CA LEU A 73 13.72 -13.49 8.13
C LEU A 73 14.51 -12.18 8.30
N GLN A 74 15.65 -12.27 8.97
CA GLN A 74 16.54 -11.12 9.23
C GLN A 74 17.47 -10.77 8.07
N THR A 75 17.37 -11.50 6.95
CA THR A 75 18.17 -11.26 5.74
C THR A 75 17.53 -10.25 4.78
N ILE A 76 16.33 -9.76 5.10
CA ILE A 76 15.64 -8.72 4.35
C ILE A 76 15.81 -7.41 5.12
N PHE A 77 16.44 -6.45 4.50
CA PHE A 77 16.75 -5.14 5.05
C PHE A 77 15.73 -4.10 4.60
N PRO A 78 15.71 -2.89 5.21
CA PRO A 78 14.83 -1.83 4.77
C PRO A 78 14.91 -1.56 3.27
N ASP A 79 16.10 -1.52 2.68
CA ASP A 79 16.25 -1.18 1.26
C ASP A 79 15.68 -2.24 0.31
N ASP A 80 15.50 -3.48 0.80
CA ASP A 80 14.88 -4.58 0.05
C ASP A 80 13.35 -4.47 -0.02
N ILE A 81 12.74 -3.51 0.70
CA ILE A 81 11.32 -3.19 0.58
C ILE A 81 11.16 -1.88 -0.18
N VAL A 82 10.68 -2.01 -1.41
CA VAL A 82 10.48 -0.93 -2.36
C VAL A 82 9.10 -0.33 -2.16
N VAL A 83 9.07 0.99 -1.94
CA VAL A 83 7.85 1.79 -1.98
C VAL A 83 7.76 2.44 -3.35
N GLY A 84 6.74 2.08 -4.11
CA GLY A 84 6.49 2.58 -5.46
C GLY A 84 6.01 4.03 -5.51
N GLU A 85 5.88 4.55 -6.71
CA GLU A 85 5.38 5.92 -6.92
C GLU A 85 3.87 6.02 -6.64
N PRO A 86 3.38 7.13 -6.05
CA PRO A 86 1.96 7.36 -5.84
C PRO A 86 1.19 7.50 -7.15
N LYS A 87 0.22 6.60 -7.37
CA LYS A 87 -0.72 6.62 -8.50
C LYS A 87 -2.06 7.20 -8.03
N ILE A 88 -2.54 8.23 -8.73
CA ILE A 88 -3.86 8.82 -8.47
C ILE A 88 -4.88 8.04 -9.31
N GLN A 89 -5.89 7.48 -8.66
CA GLN A 89 -6.96 6.76 -9.33
C GLN A 89 -8.08 7.68 -9.80
N SER A 90 -8.98 7.17 -10.64
CA SER A 90 -10.10 7.91 -11.21
C SER A 90 -11.11 8.40 -10.17
N ASP A 91 -11.17 7.76 -9.01
CA ASP A 91 -12.02 8.14 -7.87
C ASP A 91 -11.36 9.18 -6.94
N GLY A 92 -10.14 9.61 -7.27
CA GLY A 92 -9.37 10.58 -6.48
C GLY A 92 -8.57 9.96 -5.32
N THR A 93 -8.59 8.64 -5.15
CA THR A 93 -7.73 7.95 -4.18
C THR A 93 -6.27 7.90 -4.66
N ILE A 94 -5.34 7.76 -3.71
CA ILE A 94 -3.91 7.57 -3.99
C ILE A 94 -3.56 6.13 -3.62
N SER A 95 -3.07 5.36 -4.58
CA SER A 95 -2.52 4.02 -4.36
C SER A 95 -1.00 4.03 -4.51
N ILE A 96 -0.32 3.33 -3.60
CA ILE A 96 1.12 3.12 -3.61
C ILE A 96 1.37 1.63 -3.49
N ASP A 97 2.13 1.07 -4.43
CA ASP A 97 2.53 -0.33 -4.39
C ASP A 97 3.72 -0.48 -3.44
N ILE A 98 3.68 -1.49 -2.57
CA ILE A 98 4.80 -1.87 -1.71
C ILE A 98 5.18 -3.29 -2.09
N SER A 99 6.45 -3.49 -2.43
CA SER A 99 6.95 -4.77 -2.92
C SER A 99 8.32 -5.08 -2.33
N PHE A 100 8.67 -6.35 -2.29
CA PHE A 100 10.04 -6.77 -2.06
C PHE A 100 10.85 -6.68 -3.36
N ASP A 101 12.11 -6.29 -3.25
CA ASP A 101 13.09 -6.49 -4.31
C ASP A 101 13.17 -7.99 -4.63
N SER A 102 13.01 -8.33 -5.91
CA SER A 102 13.00 -9.71 -6.39
C SER A 102 14.30 -10.43 -6.08
N GLU A 103 15.44 -9.74 -6.13
CA GLU A 103 16.76 -10.34 -5.86
C GLU A 103 16.94 -10.58 -4.36
N ALA A 104 16.40 -9.70 -3.51
CA ALA A 104 16.49 -9.84 -2.07
C ALA A 104 15.68 -11.04 -1.54
N VAL A 105 14.57 -11.37 -2.19
CA VAL A 105 13.72 -12.52 -1.81
C VAL A 105 14.06 -13.81 -2.52
N LYS A 106 14.85 -13.75 -3.60
CA LYS A 106 15.27 -14.93 -4.37
C LYS A 106 16.17 -15.85 -3.54
N ARG A 107 15.85 -17.14 -3.48
CA ARG A 107 16.70 -18.17 -2.85
C ARG A 107 16.94 -19.33 -3.82
N PRO A 108 18.11 -19.38 -4.47
CA PRO A 108 18.47 -20.44 -5.43
C PRO A 108 18.48 -21.86 -4.84
N SER A 109 18.54 -21.98 -3.51
CA SER A 109 18.51 -23.26 -2.80
C SER A 109 17.10 -23.86 -2.63
N LEU A 110 16.05 -23.11 -2.96
CA LEU A 110 14.69 -23.62 -3.00
C LEU A 110 14.54 -24.40 -4.30
N ALA A 111 14.21 -25.69 -4.22
CA ALA A 111 14.00 -26.55 -5.39
C ALA A 111 12.74 -26.06 -6.14
N PRO A 112 12.87 -25.24 -7.20
CA PRO A 112 11.73 -24.48 -7.75
C PRO A 112 10.68 -25.44 -8.34
N GLU A 113 11.15 -26.57 -8.87
CA GLU A 113 10.37 -27.70 -9.38
C GLU A 113 9.33 -28.25 -8.38
N LYS A 114 9.56 -28.11 -7.07
CA LYS A 114 8.74 -28.71 -6.01
C LYS A 114 7.73 -27.74 -5.40
N TYR A 115 7.82 -26.46 -5.71
CA TYR A 115 7.05 -25.39 -5.06
C TYR A 115 6.51 -24.38 -6.08
N ASP A 116 6.03 -24.85 -7.24
CA ASP A 116 5.49 -24.02 -8.33
C ASP A 116 6.36 -22.79 -8.68
N GLY A 117 7.69 -22.98 -8.69
CA GLY A 117 8.63 -21.93 -9.08
C GLY A 117 8.82 -20.81 -8.06
N VAL A 118 8.40 -21.00 -6.80
CA VAL A 118 8.54 -19.95 -5.77
C VAL A 118 9.99 -19.90 -5.26
N GLU A 119 10.84 -19.20 -6.01
CA GLU A 119 12.16 -18.76 -5.52
C GLU A 119 12.04 -17.69 -4.43
N ASN A 120 10.83 -17.22 -4.12
CA ASN A 120 10.54 -16.14 -3.21
C ASN A 120 10.37 -16.64 -1.76
N ILE A 121 11.36 -16.36 -0.92
CA ILE A 121 11.37 -16.76 0.50
C ILE A 121 10.17 -16.23 1.32
N VAL A 122 9.60 -15.09 0.92
CA VAL A 122 8.44 -14.50 1.61
C VAL A 122 7.21 -15.38 1.40
N VAL A 123 6.95 -15.82 0.17
CA VAL A 123 5.83 -16.72 -0.14
C VAL A 123 6.02 -18.07 0.57
N HIS A 124 7.26 -18.62 0.55
CA HIS A 124 7.57 -19.84 1.28
C HIS A 124 7.27 -19.76 2.78
N LEU A 125 7.63 -18.67 3.44
CA LEU A 125 7.32 -18.49 4.87
C LEU A 125 5.84 -18.27 5.13
N THR A 126 5.12 -17.68 4.17
CA THR A 126 3.67 -17.44 4.31
C THR A 126 2.89 -18.74 4.23
N HIS A 127 3.18 -19.57 3.22
CA HIS A 127 2.47 -20.82 2.99
C HIS A 127 3.01 -21.99 3.81
N GLY A 128 4.23 -21.86 4.33
CA GLY A 128 4.95 -22.94 4.97
C GLY A 128 5.57 -23.91 3.96
N TRP A 129 6.38 -24.83 4.48
CA TRP A 129 6.97 -25.89 3.67
C TRP A 129 7.23 -27.15 4.50
N ASP A 130 7.34 -28.26 3.80
CA ASP A 130 7.79 -29.54 4.35
C ASP A 130 8.85 -30.12 3.40
N ALA A 131 10.10 -30.10 3.87
CA ALA A 131 11.18 -30.83 3.26
C ALA A 131 10.99 -32.30 3.62
N ASN A 132 10.47 -33.07 2.65
CA ASN A 132 10.23 -34.52 2.71
C ASN A 132 11.52 -35.35 2.93
N GLY A 133 12.20 -35.15 4.07
CA GLY A 133 13.50 -35.70 4.42
C GLY A 133 14.40 -34.72 5.19
N SER A 134 15.51 -35.22 5.70
CA SER A 134 16.49 -34.38 6.40
C SER A 134 17.39 -33.62 5.44
N VAL A 135 17.35 -32.29 5.54
CA VAL A 135 18.34 -31.42 4.90
C VAL A 135 19.44 -31.11 5.90
N HIS A 136 20.70 -31.37 5.55
CA HIS A 136 21.86 -31.07 6.38
C HIS A 136 23.02 -30.55 5.53
N GLY A 137 23.86 -29.70 6.12
CA GLY A 137 25.07 -29.18 5.48
C GLY A 137 26.23 -29.13 6.46
N TYR A 138 27.46 -29.15 5.95
CA TYR A 138 28.64 -28.92 6.77
C TYR A 138 28.86 -27.42 6.93
N TRP A 139 28.85 -26.92 8.17
CA TRP A 139 29.10 -25.52 8.47
C TRP A 139 30.59 -25.34 8.78
N GLU A 140 31.35 -24.92 7.77
CA GLU A 140 32.82 -24.88 7.80
C GLU A 140 33.38 -24.02 8.95
N SER A 141 32.84 -22.83 9.17
CA SER A 141 33.29 -21.95 10.27
C SER A 141 32.95 -22.48 11.67
N ALA A 142 32.05 -23.46 11.79
CA ALA A 142 31.67 -24.11 13.04
C ALA A 142 32.22 -25.55 13.15
N GLY A 143 32.92 -26.05 12.13
CA GLY A 143 33.52 -27.39 12.12
C GLY A 143 32.54 -28.54 12.36
N ARG A 144 31.26 -28.39 11.98
CA ARG A 144 30.20 -29.37 12.32
C ARG A 144 29.15 -29.54 11.24
N MET A 145 28.49 -30.70 11.25
CA MET A 145 27.24 -30.92 10.51
C MET A 145 26.11 -30.13 11.18
N ALA A 146 25.42 -29.30 10.41
CA ALA A 146 24.24 -28.55 10.82
C ALA A 146 23.01 -29.12 10.12
N TRP A 147 21.97 -29.38 10.92
CA TRP A 147 20.67 -29.82 10.41
C TRP A 147 19.82 -28.60 10.10
N SER A 148 19.26 -28.57 8.90
CA SER A 148 18.28 -27.56 8.49
C SER A 148 16.91 -27.92 9.05
N ARG A 149 16.03 -26.92 9.13
CA ARG A 149 14.62 -27.15 9.47
C ARG A 149 13.99 -28.05 8.41
N GLN A 150 13.31 -29.09 8.86
CA GLN A 150 12.59 -30.02 7.99
C GLN A 150 11.23 -29.45 7.58
N SER A 151 10.58 -28.66 8.42
CA SER A 151 9.33 -28.02 8.07
C SER A 151 9.18 -26.65 8.71
N PHE A 152 8.29 -25.84 8.13
CA PHE A 152 7.82 -24.60 8.69
C PHE A 152 6.30 -24.58 8.53
N VAL A 153 5.59 -24.47 9.66
CA VAL A 153 4.16 -24.18 9.63
C VAL A 153 4.07 -22.71 9.24
N GLY A 154 3.53 -22.43 8.06
CA GLY A 154 3.44 -21.08 7.50
C GLY A 154 2.91 -20.07 8.54
N ASP A 155 3.39 -18.84 8.45
CA ASP A 155 2.95 -17.75 9.31
C ASP A 155 2.33 -16.69 8.41
N ASP A 156 1.11 -16.27 8.73
CA ASP A 156 0.39 -15.25 7.97
C ASP A 156 0.86 -13.83 8.31
N PHE A 157 2.19 -13.65 8.42
CA PHE A 157 2.81 -12.43 8.89
C PHE A 157 2.52 -11.23 7.98
N MET A 158 2.30 -11.48 6.69
CA MET A 158 1.91 -10.44 5.73
C MET A 158 0.48 -9.96 5.99
N GLN A 159 -0.45 -10.87 6.26
CA GLN A 159 -1.81 -10.51 6.64
C GLN A 159 -1.83 -9.79 7.99
N HIS A 160 -1.07 -10.28 8.98
CA HIS A 160 -0.90 -9.58 10.26
C HIS A 160 -0.33 -8.16 10.09
N ALA A 161 0.61 -7.95 9.16
CA ALA A 161 1.13 -6.62 8.83
C ALA A 161 0.06 -5.71 8.22
N VAL A 162 -0.78 -6.25 7.31
CA VAL A 162 -1.90 -5.52 6.71
C VAL A 162 -2.94 -5.15 7.77
N GLU A 163 -3.29 -6.07 8.65
CA GLU A 163 -4.22 -5.83 9.76
C GLU A 163 -3.69 -4.77 10.73
N GLU A 164 -2.42 -4.85 11.12
CA GLU A 164 -1.76 -3.85 11.96
C GLU A 164 -1.82 -2.48 11.29
N PHE A 165 -1.50 -2.37 10.00
CA PHE A 165 -1.59 -1.11 9.27
C PHE A 165 -3.02 -0.55 9.20
N ASN A 166 -3.99 -1.39 8.84
CA ASN A 166 -5.40 -1.01 8.73
C ASN A 166 -5.97 -0.52 10.08
N SER A 167 -5.48 -1.07 11.20
CA SER A 167 -5.85 -0.62 12.54
C SER A 167 -5.45 0.84 12.84
N LEU A 168 -4.41 1.35 12.16
CA LEU A 168 -3.92 2.73 12.35
C LEU A 168 -4.80 3.79 11.69
N LYS A 169 -5.75 3.38 10.83
CA LYS A 169 -6.66 4.28 10.10
C LYS A 169 -5.92 5.36 9.27
N LEU A 170 -4.71 5.04 8.80
CA LEU A 170 -3.90 5.89 7.93
C LEU A 170 -4.18 5.68 6.44
N GLY A 171 -4.89 4.60 6.11
CA GLY A 171 -5.23 4.17 4.76
C GLY A 171 -5.83 2.77 4.80
N LYS A 172 -5.92 2.14 3.62
CA LYS A 172 -6.30 0.73 3.47
C LYS A 172 -5.16 0.02 2.74
N ALA A 173 -4.67 -1.07 3.32
CA ALA A 173 -3.73 -1.99 2.69
C ALA A 173 -4.43 -3.31 2.37
N GLU A 174 -4.00 -3.94 1.28
CA GLU A 174 -4.50 -5.21 0.77
C GLU A 174 -3.31 -6.02 0.21
N LEU A 175 -3.33 -7.34 0.37
CA LEU A 175 -2.32 -8.21 -0.22
C LEU A 175 -2.63 -8.44 -1.70
N ASN A 176 -1.57 -8.52 -2.50
CA ASN A 176 -1.68 -8.97 -3.88
C ASN A 176 -1.98 -10.47 -3.92
N GLU A 177 -2.81 -10.94 -4.85
CA GLU A 177 -3.22 -12.34 -4.97
C GLU A 177 -2.05 -13.33 -5.02
N LYS A 178 -0.88 -12.94 -5.55
CA LYS A 178 0.31 -13.80 -5.56
C LYS A 178 0.88 -14.15 -4.18
N TYR A 179 0.38 -13.50 -3.13
CA TYR A 179 0.78 -13.67 -1.74
C TYR A 179 -0.33 -14.28 -0.87
N LEU A 180 -1.49 -14.58 -1.46
CA LEU A 180 -2.57 -15.35 -0.84
C LEU A 180 -2.33 -16.84 -1.15
#